data_AF-A0A0V1NNH6-F1
#
_entry.id   AF-A0A0V1NNH6-F1
#
_cell.length_a   1.000
_cell.length_b   1.000
_cell.length_c   1.000
_cell.angle_alpha   90.00
_cell.angle_beta   90.00
_cell.angle_gamma   90.00
#
_symmetry.space_group_name_H-M   'P 1'
#
loop_
_entity.id
_entity.type
_entity.pdbx_description
1 polymer ?
#
loop_
_entity_poly.entity_id
_entity_poly.type
_entity_poly.pdbx_seq_one_letter_code
_entity_poly.pdbx_strand_id
1 'polypeptide(L)'
;MPINAKAKVSMARMRERENRFSISHYLHNASIPPSLAHELQFPSFTEEEIRQSLDSEVKKHKYWSSSTLNGLKIVKIDGSVTMRYRIESFLETRSKQPTCEPGTDEFEALELHCNNIWEVPCSPTRMFTEETKVLNMPGSSRIAKCASCHGQGVNLCFHCRNSGSIRCNACNGTGMKSGVPHPAVVTHPLVATFPYYDGSRSYSNASTASASKSRKRFGLGTPAHLSTLTGIPPPGLTIVDLCGVCQGRGLRPCNLCKGFGSKPCTVCNGTGKVRFVTKVRVKYSVLKDEYCHEVHLPDEELQKVTGDLVLVECQPVVLPIKKFPIPAISEQSERLIKAHLQKQTPSTKILKQRQTLEAVPIAEVLYEVGNRTNKFWVLGRERVAYVPQYPKKCSIL
;
A
#
# COMPACT_ATOMS: atom_id res chain seq x y z
N MET A 1 3.31 -35.18 -45.95
CA MET A 1 4.49 -34.50 -45.36
C MET A 1 4.41 -34.58 -43.85
N PRO A 2 5.27 -35.37 -43.17
CA PRO A 2 5.17 -35.59 -41.74
C PRO A 2 5.90 -34.46 -40.99
N ILE A 3 5.17 -33.75 -40.13
CA ILE A 3 5.71 -32.72 -39.25
C ILE A 3 6.39 -33.41 -38.06
N ASN A 4 7.69 -33.62 -38.24
CA ASN A 4 8.79 -33.62 -37.27
C ASN A 4 8.50 -34.13 -35.83
N ALA A 5 8.75 -35.43 -35.62
CA ALA A 5 8.75 -36.14 -34.34
C ALA A 5 9.78 -35.64 -33.30
N LYS A 6 10.59 -34.62 -33.61
CA LYS A 6 11.61 -34.06 -32.69
C LYS A 6 11.05 -33.17 -31.58
N ALA A 7 9.83 -32.62 -31.72
CA ALA A 7 9.25 -31.73 -30.72
C ALA A 7 8.59 -32.48 -29.53
N LYS A 8 8.12 -33.72 -29.72
CA LYS A 8 7.51 -34.53 -28.64
C LYS A 8 8.54 -35.19 -27.72
N VAL A 9 9.78 -35.41 -28.18
CA VAL A 9 10.87 -36.00 -27.37
C VAL A 9 11.47 -34.99 -26.38
N SER A 10 11.36 -33.68 -26.65
CA SER A 10 11.86 -32.63 -25.77
C SER A 10 11.01 -32.46 -24.49
N MET A 11 9.68 -32.57 -24.58
CA MET A 11 8.81 -32.48 -23.40
C MET A 11 8.76 -33.79 -22.60
N ALA A 12 8.99 -34.95 -23.23
CA ALA A 12 9.13 -36.23 -22.53
C ALA A 12 10.43 -36.32 -21.72
N ARG A 13 11.54 -35.75 -22.23
CA ARG A 13 12.82 -35.67 -21.50
C ARG A 13 12.83 -34.68 -20.32
N MET A 14 11.89 -33.73 -20.27
CA MET A 14 11.70 -32.87 -19.09
C MET A 14 10.81 -33.51 -18.02
N ARG A 15 9.94 -34.47 -18.37
CA ARG A 15 9.11 -35.23 -17.42
C ARG A 15 9.76 -36.50 -16.88
N GLU A 16 10.86 -36.98 -17.47
CA GLU A 16 11.62 -38.14 -16.98
C GLU A 16 12.83 -37.78 -16.09
N ARG A 17 13.08 -36.48 -15.84
CA ARG A 17 14.06 -36.03 -14.83
C ARG A 17 13.45 -35.78 -13.44
N GLU A 18 12.13 -35.93 -13.30
CA GLU A 18 11.41 -35.74 -12.03
C GLU A 18 11.39 -36.99 -11.13
N ASN A 19 12.12 -38.07 -11.46
CA ASN A 19 12.06 -39.30 -10.67
C ASN A 19 13.38 -40.07 -10.53
N ARG A 20 14.51 -39.36 -10.48
CA ARG A 20 15.82 -40.02 -10.28
C ARG A 20 16.67 -39.34 -9.20
N PHE A 21 16.10 -39.14 -8.03
CA PHE A 21 16.87 -39.02 -6.79
C PHE A 21 16.18 -39.84 -5.71
N SER A 22 16.39 -41.16 -5.75
CA SER A 22 16.10 -42.05 -4.64
C SER A 22 16.97 -41.63 -3.45
N ILE A 23 16.30 -41.28 -2.35
CA ILE A 23 16.89 -41.01 -1.03
C ILE A 23 17.44 -42.34 -0.48
N SER A 24 18.56 -42.82 -1.02
CA SER A 24 19.15 -44.09 -0.60
C SER A 24 20.66 -44.10 -0.81
N HIS A 25 21.38 -43.28 -0.04
CA HIS A 25 22.72 -43.60 0.46
C HIS A 25 23.22 -42.41 1.25
N TYR A 26 23.11 -42.44 2.58
CA TYR A 26 23.75 -41.40 3.38
C TYR A 26 24.29 -41.96 4.69
N LEU A 27 25.60 -41.78 4.83
CA LEU A 27 26.43 -42.19 5.94
C LEU A 27 26.39 -41.16 7.08
N HIS A 28 26.79 -41.65 8.25
CA HIS A 28 26.66 -41.07 9.57
C HIS A 28 27.45 -39.78 9.84
N ASN A 29 26.83 -38.99 10.74
CA ASN A 29 27.36 -37.97 11.66
C ASN A 29 27.44 -36.51 11.19
N ALA A 30 27.18 -35.66 12.20
CA ALA A 30 27.07 -34.21 12.18
C ALA A 30 28.24 -33.54 11.46
N SER A 31 27.93 -32.48 10.70
CA SER A 31 28.72 -31.89 9.61
C SER A 31 29.12 -32.89 8.52
N ILE A 32 28.67 -32.65 7.28
CA ILE A 32 29.06 -33.45 6.11
C ILE A 32 30.60 -33.42 6.01
N PRO A 33 31.31 -34.54 6.24
CA PRO A 33 32.75 -34.54 6.11
C PRO A 33 33.14 -34.27 4.65
N PRO A 34 34.33 -33.69 4.38
CA PRO A 34 34.78 -33.33 3.03
C PRO A 34 34.68 -34.46 1.99
N SER A 35 34.75 -35.72 2.45
CA SER A 35 34.58 -36.93 1.64
C SER A 35 33.19 -37.07 1.00
N LEU A 36 32.13 -36.65 1.68
CA LEU A 36 30.75 -36.75 1.20
C LEU A 36 30.37 -35.53 0.33
N ALA A 37 31.09 -34.42 0.48
CA ALA A 37 31.06 -33.31 -0.47
C ALA A 37 31.71 -33.66 -1.82
N HIS A 38 32.70 -34.54 -1.81
CA HIS A 38 33.34 -35.06 -3.02
C HIS A 38 32.40 -35.98 -3.82
N GLU A 39 31.60 -36.82 -3.15
CA GLU A 39 30.58 -37.67 -3.80
C GLU A 39 29.41 -36.86 -4.38
N LEU A 40 29.08 -35.72 -3.79
CA LEU A 40 28.01 -34.81 -4.24
C LEU A 40 28.49 -33.70 -5.21
N GLN A 41 29.79 -33.67 -5.57
CA GLN A 41 30.41 -32.64 -6.41
C GLN A 41 30.16 -31.20 -5.93
N PHE A 42 30.13 -30.96 -4.61
CA PHE A 42 30.03 -29.58 -4.12
C PHE A 42 31.32 -28.81 -4.46
N PRO A 43 31.21 -27.54 -4.89
CA PRO A 43 32.36 -26.77 -5.35
C PRO A 43 33.36 -26.56 -4.21
N SER A 44 34.53 -27.18 -4.33
CA SER A 44 35.67 -26.92 -3.45
C SER A 44 36.09 -25.45 -3.58
N PHE A 45 36.64 -24.88 -2.50
CA PHE A 45 37.18 -23.53 -2.52
C PHE A 45 38.66 -23.59 -2.88
N THR A 46 39.05 -22.93 -3.96
CA THR A 46 40.47 -22.74 -4.30
C THR A 46 41.04 -21.55 -3.53
N GLU A 47 42.35 -21.55 -3.33
CA GLU A 47 43.03 -20.46 -2.62
C GLU A 47 42.89 -19.13 -3.39
N GLU A 48 42.89 -19.20 -4.73
CA GLU A 48 42.70 -18.06 -5.63
C GLU A 48 41.30 -17.45 -5.47
N GLU A 49 40.24 -18.28 -5.47
CA GLU A 49 38.86 -17.81 -5.27
C GLU A 49 38.72 -17.14 -3.90
N ILE A 50 39.26 -17.75 -2.84
CA ILE A 50 39.21 -17.19 -1.49
C ILE A 50 39.87 -15.81 -1.43
N ARG A 51 41.03 -15.64 -2.08
CA ARG A 51 41.70 -14.33 -2.15
C ARG A 51 40.89 -13.30 -2.92
N GLN A 52 40.26 -13.69 -4.03
CA GLN A 52 39.39 -12.80 -4.82
C GLN A 52 38.15 -12.36 -4.03
N SER A 53 37.54 -13.28 -3.28
CA SER A 53 36.41 -13.00 -2.40
C SER A 53 36.79 -12.00 -1.31
N LEU A 54 37.95 -12.20 -0.68
CA LEU A 54 38.45 -11.30 0.35
C LEU A 54 38.79 -9.91 -0.20
N ASP A 55 39.44 -9.82 -1.37
CA ASP A 55 39.72 -8.55 -2.04
C ASP A 55 38.44 -7.79 -2.40
N SER A 56 37.44 -8.50 -2.92
CA SER A 56 36.13 -7.94 -3.24
C SER A 56 35.42 -7.39 -2.01
N GLU A 57 35.52 -8.08 -0.87
CA GLU A 57 34.94 -7.60 0.38
C GLU A 57 35.70 -6.40 0.95
N VAL A 58 37.04 -6.41 0.93
CA VAL A 58 37.86 -5.25 1.34
C VAL A 58 37.50 -3.99 0.57
N LYS A 59 37.26 -4.09 -0.74
CA LYS A 59 36.83 -2.95 -1.57
C LYS A 59 35.47 -2.35 -1.17
N LYS A 60 34.58 -3.13 -0.54
CA LYS A 60 33.29 -2.62 -0.04
C LYS A 60 33.45 -1.83 1.26
N HIS A 61 34.47 -2.12 2.06
CA HIS A 61 34.68 -1.50 3.36
C HIS A 61 35.65 -0.32 3.27
N LYS A 62 35.12 0.90 3.45
CA LYS A 62 35.87 2.18 3.36
C LYS A 62 37.12 2.25 4.25
N TYR A 63 37.14 1.50 5.36
CA TYR A 63 38.18 1.58 6.38
C TYR A 63 39.09 0.35 6.41
N TRP A 64 39.07 -0.51 5.38
CA TRP A 64 39.94 -1.69 5.32
C TRP A 64 41.12 -1.43 4.39
N SER A 65 42.34 -1.66 4.87
CA SER A 65 43.55 -1.45 4.07
C SER A 65 43.83 -2.65 3.16
N SER A 66 43.78 -2.44 1.85
CA SER A 66 44.15 -3.45 0.83
C SER A 66 45.61 -3.91 0.95
N SER A 67 46.50 -3.08 1.50
CA SER A 67 47.91 -3.44 1.75
C SER A 67 48.07 -4.60 2.73
N THR A 68 47.05 -4.88 3.56
CA THR A 68 47.02 -6.03 4.47
C THR A 68 46.95 -7.36 3.72
N LEU A 69 46.41 -7.37 2.49
CA LEU A 69 46.30 -8.58 1.67
C LEU A 69 47.67 -9.09 1.18
N ASN A 70 48.62 -8.17 0.94
CA ASN A 70 49.95 -8.54 0.42
C ASN A 70 50.79 -9.36 1.41
N GLY A 71 50.54 -9.19 2.71
CA GLY A 71 51.21 -9.94 3.78
C GLY A 71 50.36 -11.06 4.39
N LEU A 72 49.20 -11.36 3.79
CA LEU A 72 48.27 -12.35 4.29
C LEU A 72 48.64 -13.75 3.79
N LYS A 73 49.00 -14.63 4.71
CA LYS A 73 49.29 -16.04 4.44
C LYS A 73 48.10 -16.91 4.85
N ILE A 74 47.53 -17.66 3.92
CA ILE A 74 46.50 -18.65 4.22
C ILE A 74 47.20 -19.88 4.80
N VAL A 75 46.81 -20.28 6.01
CA VAL A 75 47.42 -21.37 6.77
C VAL A 75 46.62 -22.66 6.56
N LYS A 76 45.30 -22.58 6.65
CA LYS A 76 44.39 -23.72 6.53
C LYS A 76 43.07 -23.27 5.92
N ILE A 77 42.54 -24.08 5.02
CA ILE A 77 41.19 -23.96 4.47
C ILE A 77 40.42 -25.19 4.92
N ASP A 78 39.35 -24.99 5.68
CA ASP A 78 38.45 -26.06 6.11
C ASP A 78 37.10 -25.88 5.41
N GLY A 79 36.85 -26.70 4.39
CA GLY A 79 35.62 -26.68 3.61
C GLY A 79 34.53 -27.51 4.27
N SER A 80 33.34 -26.95 4.42
CA SER A 80 32.16 -27.61 4.95
C SER A 80 30.90 -27.21 4.17
N VAL A 81 29.81 -27.92 4.40
CA VAL A 81 28.51 -27.63 3.78
C VAL A 81 27.47 -27.57 4.88
N THR A 82 26.74 -26.45 4.95
CA THR A 82 25.56 -26.33 5.82
C THR A 82 24.29 -26.58 5.01
N MET A 83 23.29 -27.19 5.65
CA MET A 83 21.98 -27.39 5.05
C MET A 83 21.04 -26.28 5.51
N ARG A 84 20.46 -25.59 4.54
CA ARG A 84 19.43 -24.58 4.74
C ARG A 84 18.08 -25.11 4.27
N TYR A 85 17.14 -25.21 5.19
CA TYR A 85 15.74 -25.49 4.90
C TYR A 85 14.95 -24.17 4.87
N ARG A 86 14.16 -23.97 3.82
CA ARG A 86 13.24 -22.84 3.70
C ARG A 86 11.85 -23.33 3.35
N ILE A 87 10.85 -22.82 4.06
CA ILE A 87 9.43 -23.02 3.75
C ILE A 87 8.79 -21.69 3.39
N GLU A 88 8.11 -21.66 2.26
CA GLU A 88 7.31 -20.52 1.81
C GLU A 88 5.87 -20.97 1.69
N SER A 89 4.94 -20.27 2.36
CA SER A 89 3.50 -20.50 2.22
C SER A 89 2.83 -19.29 1.61
N PHE A 90 2.14 -19.54 0.51
CA PHE A 90 1.36 -18.54 -0.18
C PHE A 90 -0.04 -18.50 0.42
N LEU A 91 -0.33 -17.39 1.10
CA LEU A 91 -1.54 -17.18 1.88
C LEU A 91 -2.51 -16.28 1.13
N GLU A 92 -3.78 -16.64 1.16
CA GLU A 92 -4.89 -15.79 0.75
C GLU A 92 -5.71 -15.41 1.98
N THR A 93 -5.77 -14.12 2.28
CA THR A 93 -6.60 -13.56 3.35
C THR A 93 -7.73 -12.74 2.77
N ARG A 94 -8.98 -13.01 3.17
CA ARG A 94 -10.17 -12.27 2.73
C ARG A 94 -10.84 -11.53 3.88
N SER A 95 -11.35 -10.32 3.62
CA SER A 95 -12.11 -9.54 4.58
C SER A 95 -13.26 -8.75 3.93
N LYS A 96 -14.36 -8.55 4.66
CA LYS A 96 -15.50 -7.71 4.24
C LYS A 96 -15.23 -6.24 4.61
N GLN A 97 -15.49 -5.33 3.69
CA GLN A 97 -15.37 -3.89 3.88
C GLN A 97 -16.64 -3.22 3.37
N PRO A 98 -17.65 -2.99 4.24
CA PRO A 98 -18.83 -2.22 3.89
C PRO A 98 -18.42 -0.79 3.51
N THR A 99 -18.90 -0.31 2.37
CA THR A 99 -18.60 1.03 1.86
C THR A 99 -19.87 1.74 1.41
N CYS A 100 -19.83 3.07 1.49
CA CYS A 100 -20.87 3.96 1.01
C CYS A 100 -20.22 4.91 0.00
N GLU A 101 -20.69 4.88 -1.23
CA GLU A 101 -20.17 5.69 -2.33
C GLU A 101 -21.32 6.43 -3.04
N PRO A 102 -21.04 7.51 -3.79
CA PRO A 102 -22.05 8.19 -4.60
C PRO A 102 -22.77 7.21 -5.53
N GLY A 103 -24.10 7.20 -5.51
CA GLY A 103 -24.89 6.34 -6.39
C GLY A 103 -25.04 6.97 -7.77
N THR A 104 -24.89 6.16 -8.82
CA THR A 104 -25.21 6.48 -10.22
C THR A 104 -26.44 5.71 -10.68
N ASP A 105 -27.05 6.13 -11.79
CA ASP A 105 -28.26 5.49 -12.35
C ASP A 105 -27.96 4.22 -13.17
N GLU A 106 -26.69 3.99 -13.51
CA GLU A 106 -26.20 2.77 -14.16
C GLU A 106 -26.03 1.66 -13.12
N PHE A 107 -27.14 1.04 -12.73
CA PHE A 107 -27.15 -0.12 -11.85
C PHE A 107 -27.79 -1.32 -12.52
N GLU A 108 -26.96 -2.26 -12.94
CA GLU A 108 -27.41 -3.61 -13.29
C GLU A 108 -27.33 -4.46 -12.03
N ALA A 109 -28.51 -4.88 -11.53
CA ALA A 109 -28.58 -5.80 -10.41
C ALA A 109 -28.07 -7.16 -10.87
N LEU A 110 -26.85 -7.53 -10.50
CA LEU A 110 -26.37 -8.90 -10.66
C LEU A 110 -27.31 -9.83 -9.87
N GLU A 111 -27.93 -10.80 -10.55
CA GLU A 111 -28.83 -11.80 -9.93
C GLU A 111 -28.08 -12.70 -8.91
N LEU A 112 -26.77 -12.82 -9.08
CA LEU A 112 -25.89 -13.57 -8.18
C LEU A 112 -25.65 -12.84 -6.86
N HIS A 113 -26.12 -13.46 -5.77
CA HIS A 113 -25.89 -13.00 -4.40
C HIS A 113 -24.93 -13.94 -3.68
N CYS A 114 -23.76 -13.42 -3.29
CA CYS A 114 -22.79 -14.17 -2.50
C CYS A 114 -22.96 -13.86 -1.01
N ASN A 115 -23.12 -14.89 -0.17
CA ASN A 115 -23.22 -14.73 1.28
C ASN A 115 -21.83 -14.86 1.94
N ASN A 116 -20.98 -15.70 1.35
CA ASN A 116 -19.64 -16.00 1.83
C ASN A 116 -18.56 -15.22 1.05
N ILE A 117 -17.56 -14.68 1.75
CA ILE A 117 -16.42 -13.99 1.12
C ILE A 117 -15.60 -14.90 0.21
N TRP A 118 -15.63 -16.21 0.45
CA TRP A 118 -14.90 -17.20 -0.33
C TRP A 118 -15.57 -17.54 -1.68
N GLU A 119 -16.87 -17.23 -1.84
CA GLU A 119 -17.61 -17.43 -3.11
C GLU A 119 -17.24 -16.38 -4.15
N VAL A 120 -16.72 -15.22 -3.73
CA VAL A 120 -16.31 -14.16 -4.66
C VAL A 120 -15.13 -14.65 -5.50
N PRO A 121 -15.26 -14.76 -6.83
CA PRO A 121 -14.18 -15.27 -7.67
C PRO A 121 -12.99 -14.31 -7.64
N CYS A 122 -11.84 -14.81 -7.21
CA CYS A 122 -10.59 -14.08 -7.20
C CYS A 122 -9.44 -15.07 -7.27
N SER A 123 -8.51 -14.84 -8.20
CA SER A 123 -7.29 -15.61 -8.35
C SER A 123 -6.07 -14.70 -8.28
N PRO A 124 -4.93 -15.21 -7.79
CA PRO A 124 -3.68 -14.47 -7.79
C PRO A 124 -3.19 -14.26 -9.23
N THR A 125 -2.54 -13.14 -9.51
CA THR A 125 -1.94 -12.87 -10.83
C THR A 125 -0.73 -13.77 -11.08
N ARG A 126 0.08 -13.98 -10.05
CA ARG A 126 1.24 -14.87 -10.04
C ARG A 126 1.36 -15.55 -8.68
N MET A 127 1.74 -16.83 -8.69
CA MET A 127 1.98 -17.58 -7.45
C MET A 127 3.22 -17.03 -6.72
N PHE A 128 3.19 -17.02 -5.38
CA PHE A 128 4.27 -16.50 -4.52
C PHE A 128 4.62 -15.02 -4.78
N THR A 129 3.65 -14.23 -5.22
CA THR A 129 3.79 -12.77 -5.35
C THR A 129 2.77 -12.09 -4.45
N GLU A 130 3.22 -11.14 -3.64
CA GLU A 130 2.32 -10.38 -2.77
C GLU A 130 1.49 -9.39 -3.59
N GLU A 131 0.18 -9.41 -3.40
CA GLU A 131 -0.71 -8.46 -4.07
C GLU A 131 -2.00 -8.29 -3.25
N THR A 132 -2.72 -7.18 -3.46
CA THR A 132 -4.02 -6.96 -2.84
C THR A 132 -5.03 -6.55 -3.90
N LYS A 133 -6.16 -7.26 -3.95
CA LYS A 133 -7.28 -6.99 -4.85
C LYS A 133 -8.50 -6.59 -4.04
N VAL A 134 -9.24 -5.60 -4.54
CA VAL A 134 -10.50 -5.14 -3.94
C VAL A 134 -11.60 -5.34 -4.98
N LEU A 135 -12.58 -6.17 -4.63
CA LEU A 135 -13.68 -6.56 -5.50
C LEU A 135 -15.01 -6.18 -4.86
N ASN A 136 -16.02 -5.88 -5.66
CA ASN A 136 -17.38 -5.73 -5.13
C ASN A 136 -17.97 -7.12 -4.89
N MET A 137 -18.56 -7.34 -3.72
CA MET A 137 -19.29 -8.58 -3.44
C MET A 137 -20.55 -8.61 -4.31
N PRO A 138 -20.74 -9.64 -5.18
CA PRO A 138 -21.92 -9.78 -6.01
C PRO A 138 -23.21 -9.77 -5.17
N GLY A 139 -24.24 -9.05 -5.65
CA GLY A 139 -25.53 -8.92 -4.96
C GLY A 139 -25.54 -8.07 -3.68
N SER A 140 -24.38 -7.56 -3.22
CA SER A 140 -24.31 -6.76 -1.97
C SER A 140 -24.64 -5.27 -2.16
N SER A 141 -24.84 -4.84 -3.41
CA SER A 141 -25.04 -3.43 -3.74
C SER A 141 -26.50 -3.03 -3.59
N ARG A 142 -26.75 -1.94 -2.86
CA ARG A 142 -28.07 -1.32 -2.72
C ARG A 142 -27.98 0.18 -2.89
N ILE A 143 -28.91 0.77 -3.64
CA ILE A 143 -29.04 2.22 -3.79
C ILE A 143 -30.08 2.72 -2.81
N ALA A 144 -29.76 3.79 -2.09
CA ALA A 144 -30.68 4.48 -1.22
C ALA A 144 -30.64 6.00 -1.47
N LYS A 145 -31.70 6.69 -1.05
CA LYS A 145 -31.68 8.16 -0.99
C LYS A 145 -30.59 8.59 -0.02
N CYS A 146 -29.81 9.60 -0.40
CA CYS A 146 -28.79 10.15 0.48
C CYS A 146 -29.46 10.74 1.73
N ALA A 147 -29.12 10.21 2.91
CA ALA A 147 -29.66 10.71 4.18
C ALA A 147 -29.23 12.15 4.48
N SER A 148 -28.04 12.57 4.03
CA SER A 148 -27.51 13.91 4.31
C SER A 148 -28.21 15.03 3.54
N CYS A 149 -28.69 14.77 2.32
CA CYS A 149 -29.41 15.76 1.49
C CYS A 149 -30.87 15.36 1.19
N HIS A 150 -31.36 14.29 1.82
CA HIS A 150 -32.69 13.72 1.62
C HIS A 150 -33.07 13.48 0.15
N GLY A 151 -32.09 13.13 -0.70
CA GLY A 151 -32.34 12.92 -2.13
C GLY A 151 -32.17 14.14 -3.03
N GLN A 152 -31.92 15.33 -2.48
CA GLN A 152 -31.84 16.57 -3.26
C GLN A 152 -30.53 16.74 -4.04
N GLY A 153 -29.46 16.01 -3.66
CA GLY A 153 -28.12 16.17 -4.25
C GLY A 153 -27.38 17.43 -3.82
N VAL A 154 -28.06 18.41 -3.22
CA VAL A 154 -27.48 19.66 -2.76
C VAL A 154 -27.71 19.89 -1.28
N ASN A 155 -26.73 20.50 -0.62
CA ASN A 155 -26.85 20.99 0.75
C ASN A 155 -26.98 22.51 0.71
N LEU A 156 -27.96 23.05 1.45
CA LEU A 156 -28.16 24.49 1.55
C LEU A 156 -26.94 25.16 2.17
N CYS A 157 -26.53 26.31 1.64
CA CYS A 157 -25.45 27.05 2.26
C CYS A 157 -25.96 27.72 3.54
N PHE A 158 -25.51 27.23 4.70
CA PHE A 158 -25.87 27.77 6.01
C PHE A 158 -25.49 29.25 6.16
N HIS A 159 -24.37 29.67 5.57
CA HIS A 159 -23.87 31.05 5.69
C HIS A 159 -24.77 32.08 4.99
N CYS A 160 -25.34 31.77 3.82
CA CYS A 160 -26.28 32.66 3.13
C CYS A 160 -27.74 32.23 3.28
N ARG A 161 -28.02 31.12 3.97
CA ARG A 161 -29.35 30.52 4.17
C ARG A 161 -30.13 30.41 2.85
N ASN A 162 -29.53 29.75 1.86
CA ASN A 162 -30.05 29.56 0.50
C ASN A 162 -30.20 30.82 -0.38
N SER A 163 -29.83 32.01 0.10
CA SER A 163 -30.00 33.24 -0.71
C SER A 163 -28.94 33.44 -1.80
N GLY A 164 -27.79 32.79 -1.70
CA GLY A 164 -26.63 32.99 -2.59
C GLY A 164 -25.88 34.31 -2.33
N SER A 165 -26.44 35.21 -1.53
CA SER A 165 -25.89 36.54 -1.24
C SER A 165 -25.68 36.76 0.25
N ILE A 166 -24.70 37.58 0.61
CA ILE A 166 -24.47 38.04 1.98
C ILE A 166 -24.52 39.56 2.00
N ARG A 167 -24.81 40.14 3.18
CA ARG A 167 -24.76 41.58 3.37
C ARG A 167 -23.35 42.09 3.05
N CYS A 168 -23.25 43.20 2.35
CA CYS A 168 -21.96 43.83 2.12
C CYS A 168 -21.44 44.42 3.43
N ASN A 169 -20.35 43.89 3.97
CA ASN A 169 -19.76 44.37 5.22
C ASN A 169 -19.24 45.81 5.12
N ALA A 170 -18.81 46.27 3.92
CA ALA A 170 -18.28 47.63 3.76
C ALA A 170 -19.35 48.73 3.87
N CYS A 171 -20.61 48.42 3.59
CA CYS A 171 -21.73 49.38 3.69
C CYS A 171 -22.86 48.88 4.61
N ASN A 172 -22.64 47.77 5.34
CA ASN A 172 -23.66 47.10 6.15
C ASN A 172 -25.02 46.89 5.46
N GLY A 173 -25.02 46.74 4.14
CA GLY A 173 -26.24 46.51 3.37
C GLY A 173 -26.93 47.74 2.81
N THR A 174 -26.45 48.96 3.07
CA THR A 174 -27.04 50.21 2.56
C THR A 174 -26.74 50.43 1.07
N GLY A 175 -25.68 49.82 0.55
CA GLY A 175 -25.23 50.03 -0.83
C GLY A 175 -24.48 51.34 -1.04
N MET A 176 -24.23 52.13 0.01
CA MET A 176 -23.66 53.47 -0.08
C MET A 176 -22.28 53.57 0.55
N LYS A 177 -21.51 54.57 0.12
CA LYS A 177 -20.22 54.89 0.72
C LYS A 177 -20.42 55.51 2.11
N SER A 178 -19.53 55.21 3.05
CA SER A 178 -19.56 55.77 4.40
C SER A 178 -19.59 57.31 4.35
N GLY A 179 -20.48 57.92 5.12
CA GLY A 179 -20.66 59.38 5.19
C GLY A 179 -21.62 59.96 4.14
N VAL A 180 -22.12 59.16 3.20
CA VAL A 180 -23.14 59.63 2.23
C VAL A 180 -24.54 59.35 2.79
N PRO A 181 -25.42 60.36 2.88
CA PRO A 181 -26.79 60.20 3.37
C PRO A 181 -27.61 59.34 2.40
N HIS A 182 -28.42 58.44 2.95
CA HIS A 182 -29.13 57.48 2.12
C HIS A 182 -30.33 58.10 1.37
N PRO A 183 -30.60 57.79 0.09
CA PRO A 183 -31.66 58.43 -0.70
C PRO A 183 -33.02 58.38 -0.02
N ALA A 184 -33.34 57.25 0.63
CA ALA A 184 -34.57 57.08 1.39
C ALA A 184 -34.69 58.00 2.62
N VAL A 185 -33.59 58.60 3.09
CA VAL A 185 -33.57 59.62 4.15
C VAL A 185 -33.76 61.02 3.56
N VAL A 186 -33.39 61.22 2.29
CA VAL A 186 -33.45 62.52 1.60
C VAL A 186 -34.82 62.77 0.95
N THR A 187 -35.56 61.72 0.58
CA THR A 187 -36.82 61.87 -0.18
C THR A 187 -38.11 61.76 0.64
N HIS A 188 -38.10 61.54 1.97
CA HIS A 188 -39.31 61.68 2.80
C HIS A 188 -39.03 61.72 4.32
N PRO A 189 -39.64 62.63 5.12
CA PRO A 189 -39.50 62.69 6.58
C PRO A 189 -40.12 61.53 7.38
N LEU A 190 -40.80 60.57 6.72
CA LEU A 190 -41.61 59.53 7.39
C LEU A 190 -41.17 58.08 7.10
N VAL A 191 -40.05 57.86 6.41
CA VAL A 191 -39.45 56.51 6.27
C VAL A 191 -38.45 56.26 7.41
N ALA A 192 -38.83 56.65 8.64
CA ALA A 192 -38.09 56.38 9.88
C ALA A 192 -38.40 54.99 10.46
N THR A 193 -38.89 54.07 9.63
CA THR A 193 -38.92 52.64 9.91
C THR A 193 -38.30 51.93 8.73
N PHE A 194 -36.97 52.02 8.63
CA PHE A 194 -36.24 50.82 8.23
C PHE A 194 -36.76 49.73 9.18
N PRO A 195 -37.37 48.62 8.70
CA PRO A 195 -37.46 47.48 9.57
C PRO A 195 -36.01 47.21 9.95
N TYR A 196 -35.68 47.38 11.23
CA TYR A 196 -34.69 46.55 11.87
C TYR A 196 -35.12 45.14 11.50
N TYR A 197 -34.58 44.64 10.39
CA TYR A 197 -34.99 43.34 9.88
C TYR A 197 -34.45 42.36 10.90
N ASP A 198 -35.43 41.79 11.58
CA ASP A 198 -35.35 40.98 12.77
C ASP A 198 -34.12 40.05 12.79
N GLY A 199 -33.38 40.10 13.90
CA GLY A 199 -32.40 39.10 14.27
C GLY A 199 -33.01 37.70 14.40
N SER A 200 -34.34 37.59 14.46
CA SER A 200 -35.11 36.36 14.37
C SER A 200 -35.29 35.90 12.91
N ARG A 201 -34.19 35.52 12.25
CA ARG A 201 -34.32 34.48 11.23
C ARG A 201 -34.36 33.14 11.97
N SER A 202 -35.57 32.82 12.43
CA SER A 202 -35.93 31.63 13.17
C SER A 202 -35.30 30.37 12.57
N TYR A 203 -34.81 29.52 13.46
CA TYR A 203 -34.58 28.11 13.20
C TYR A 203 -35.93 27.48 12.84
N SER A 204 -36.30 27.48 11.57
CA SER A 204 -37.34 26.58 11.10
C SER A 204 -36.69 25.20 10.92
N ASN A 205 -36.70 24.41 12.00
CA ASN A 205 -36.70 22.96 11.90
C ASN A 205 -37.98 22.57 11.16
N ALA A 206 -37.93 22.48 9.84
CA ALA A 206 -38.96 21.79 9.08
C ALA A 206 -38.40 21.44 7.70
N SER A 207 -38.47 20.15 7.41
CA SER A 207 -38.09 19.48 6.18
C SER A 207 -39.00 19.83 4.99
N THR A 208 -39.39 21.10 4.85
CA THR A 208 -40.20 21.63 3.75
C THR A 208 -39.51 22.86 3.18
N ALA A 209 -38.61 22.64 2.23
CA ALA A 209 -38.09 23.69 1.36
C ALA A 209 -39.18 24.08 0.35
N SER A 210 -40.28 24.67 0.84
CA SER A 210 -41.39 25.15 0.02
C SER A 210 -41.32 26.67 -0.08
N ALA A 211 -40.31 27.14 -0.82
CA ALA A 211 -40.34 28.35 -1.63
C ALA A 211 -38.91 28.59 -2.11
N SER A 212 -38.72 28.61 -3.42
CA SER A 212 -37.66 29.41 -4.03
C SER A 212 -37.84 30.84 -3.50
N LYS A 213 -37.19 31.18 -2.38
CA LYS A 213 -37.04 32.59 -1.99
C LYS A 213 -36.31 33.23 -3.14
N SER A 214 -37.05 33.98 -3.95
CA SER A 214 -36.53 34.71 -5.09
C SER A 214 -35.20 35.35 -4.67
N ARG A 215 -34.12 34.99 -5.37
CA ARG A 215 -32.77 35.50 -5.08
C ARG A 215 -32.87 37.01 -5.08
N LYS A 216 -32.83 37.64 -3.90
CA LYS A 216 -32.88 39.09 -3.78
C LYS A 216 -31.63 39.64 -4.46
N ARG A 217 -31.81 40.23 -5.64
CA ARG A 217 -30.71 40.80 -6.44
C ARG A 217 -30.07 42.00 -5.73
N PHE A 218 -30.82 42.66 -4.85
CA PHE A 218 -30.44 43.88 -4.15
C PHE A 218 -30.90 43.85 -2.68
N GLY A 219 -30.17 44.55 -1.81
CA GLY A 219 -30.61 44.82 -0.45
C GLY A 219 -31.84 45.72 -0.47
N LEU A 220 -32.84 45.44 0.38
CA LEU A 220 -34.04 46.27 0.45
C LEU A 220 -33.65 47.72 0.80
N GLY A 221 -34.24 48.66 0.06
CA GLY A 221 -33.97 50.09 0.22
C GLY A 221 -32.67 50.58 -0.41
N THR A 222 -31.78 49.73 -0.94
CA THR A 222 -30.53 50.19 -1.57
C THR A 222 -30.78 51.02 -2.83
N PRO A 223 -29.86 51.93 -3.24
CA PRO A 223 -29.99 52.70 -4.48
C PRO A 223 -30.27 51.82 -5.72
N ALA A 224 -29.61 50.65 -5.81
CA ALA A 224 -29.86 49.69 -6.89
C ALA A 224 -31.25 49.02 -6.81
N HIS A 225 -31.76 48.77 -5.59
CA HIS A 225 -33.12 48.28 -5.40
C HIS A 225 -34.16 49.31 -5.85
N LEU A 226 -34.01 50.59 -5.46
CA LEU A 226 -34.91 51.65 -5.90
C LEU A 226 -34.84 51.84 -7.42
N SER A 227 -33.64 51.89 -7.99
CA SER A 227 -33.44 52.04 -9.45
C SER A 227 -34.12 50.91 -10.25
N THR A 228 -34.18 49.70 -9.68
CA THR A 228 -34.87 48.56 -10.32
C THR A 228 -36.39 48.70 -10.31
N LEU A 229 -36.94 49.39 -9.31
CA LEU A 229 -38.39 49.64 -9.21
C LEU A 229 -38.83 50.83 -10.07
N THR A 230 -38.03 51.90 -10.10
CA THR A 230 -38.38 53.16 -10.78
C THR A 230 -37.85 53.25 -12.21
N GLY A 231 -36.90 52.40 -12.60
CA GLY A 231 -36.22 52.47 -13.90
C GLY A 231 -35.24 53.64 -14.05
N ILE A 232 -35.12 54.50 -13.03
CA ILE A 232 -34.32 55.72 -13.03
C ILE A 232 -33.47 55.74 -11.75
N PRO A 233 -32.16 56.02 -11.83
CA PRO A 233 -31.34 56.17 -10.62
C PRO A 233 -31.88 57.30 -9.73
N PRO A 234 -31.80 57.16 -8.38
CA PRO A 234 -32.27 58.21 -7.49
C PRO A 234 -31.59 59.56 -7.81
N PRO A 235 -32.35 60.67 -7.89
CA PRO A 235 -31.82 61.98 -8.26
C PRO A 235 -30.76 62.44 -7.26
N GLY A 236 -29.67 63.03 -7.76
CA GLY A 236 -28.56 63.52 -6.95
C GLY A 236 -27.55 62.46 -6.50
N LEU A 237 -27.71 61.19 -6.92
CA LEU A 237 -26.67 60.18 -6.73
C LEU A 237 -25.81 60.04 -7.98
N THR A 238 -24.50 60.03 -7.77
CA THR A 238 -23.52 59.69 -8.79
C THR A 238 -22.86 58.34 -8.47
N ILE A 239 -22.12 57.79 -9.43
CA ILE A 239 -21.42 56.50 -9.23
C ILE A 239 -20.40 56.54 -8.08
N VAL A 240 -19.91 57.73 -7.70
CA VAL A 240 -18.94 57.91 -6.60
C VAL A 240 -19.58 57.85 -5.21
N ASP A 241 -20.90 58.02 -5.13
CA ASP A 241 -21.69 57.97 -3.89
C ASP A 241 -22.06 56.53 -3.50
N LEU A 242 -21.98 55.61 -4.46
CA LEU A 242 -22.24 54.21 -4.27
C LEU A 242 -21.07 53.53 -3.56
N CYS A 243 -21.39 52.50 -2.78
CA CYS A 243 -20.37 51.65 -2.18
C CYS A 243 -19.54 50.99 -3.29
N GLY A 244 -18.26 51.37 -3.47
CA GLY A 244 -17.40 50.80 -4.52
C GLY A 244 -17.20 49.28 -4.43
N VAL A 245 -17.46 48.71 -3.26
CA VAL A 245 -17.31 47.30 -2.94
C VAL A 245 -18.51 46.45 -3.43
N CYS A 246 -19.73 46.99 -3.44
CA CYS A 246 -20.94 46.29 -3.94
C CYS A 246 -21.69 47.05 -5.04
N GLN A 247 -21.15 48.19 -5.49
CA GLN A 247 -21.67 49.05 -6.55
C GLN A 247 -23.17 49.38 -6.37
N GLY A 248 -23.56 49.82 -5.17
CA GLY A 248 -24.96 50.20 -4.92
C GLY A 248 -25.90 49.05 -4.56
N ARG A 249 -25.47 47.78 -4.64
CA ARG A 249 -26.37 46.62 -4.42
C ARG A 249 -26.68 46.31 -2.95
N GLY A 250 -25.81 46.73 -2.03
CA GLY A 250 -25.87 46.36 -0.59
C GLY A 250 -25.63 44.87 -0.30
N LEU A 251 -25.59 44.01 -1.31
CA LEU A 251 -25.34 42.58 -1.20
C LEU A 251 -24.10 42.20 -2.00
N ARG A 252 -23.41 41.15 -1.54
CA ARG A 252 -22.31 40.50 -2.25
C ARG A 252 -22.63 39.03 -2.48
N PRO A 253 -22.10 38.40 -3.54
CA PRO A 253 -22.18 36.96 -3.66
C PRO A 253 -21.54 36.31 -2.43
N CYS A 254 -22.16 35.26 -1.91
CA CYS A 254 -21.60 34.54 -0.78
C CYS A 254 -20.28 33.90 -1.20
N ASN A 255 -19.20 34.18 -0.48
CA ASN A 255 -17.87 33.64 -0.78
C ASN A 255 -17.83 32.11 -0.67
N LEU A 256 -18.59 31.53 0.25
CA LEU A 256 -18.58 30.08 0.48
C LEU A 256 -19.28 29.30 -0.63
N CYS A 257 -20.47 29.72 -1.06
CA CYS A 257 -21.22 29.06 -2.13
C CYS A 257 -21.07 29.75 -3.48
N LYS A 258 -20.15 30.72 -3.63
CA LYS A 258 -19.89 31.49 -4.85
C LYS A 258 -21.15 32.03 -5.55
N GLY A 259 -22.17 32.40 -4.78
CA GLY A 259 -23.44 32.91 -5.35
C GLY A 259 -24.53 31.86 -5.60
N PHE A 260 -24.23 30.56 -5.53
CA PHE A 260 -25.20 29.50 -5.88
C PHE A 260 -26.33 29.34 -4.85
N GLY A 261 -26.09 29.65 -3.58
CA GLY A 261 -27.06 29.48 -2.49
C GLY A 261 -27.06 28.08 -1.87
N SER A 262 -26.64 27.10 -2.64
CA SER A 262 -26.42 25.71 -2.22
C SER A 262 -25.03 25.23 -2.66
N LYS A 263 -24.60 24.09 -2.13
CA LYS A 263 -23.40 23.37 -2.54
C LYS A 263 -23.77 21.94 -2.90
N PRO A 264 -23.05 21.27 -3.82
CA PRO A 264 -23.24 19.84 -4.02
C PRO A 264 -23.02 19.12 -2.69
N CYS A 265 -23.86 18.14 -2.40
CA CYS A 265 -23.71 17.31 -1.21
C CYS A 265 -22.40 16.51 -1.33
N THR A 266 -21.54 16.60 -0.32
CA THR A 266 -20.22 15.94 -0.33
C THR A 266 -20.32 14.42 -0.21
N VAL A 267 -21.41 13.90 0.39
CA VAL A 267 -21.61 12.46 0.60
C VAL A 267 -22.03 11.74 -0.69
N CYS A 268 -22.97 12.32 -1.45
CA CYS A 268 -23.44 11.75 -2.72
C CYS A 268 -22.85 12.46 -3.96
N ASN A 269 -21.92 13.40 -3.76
CA ASN A 269 -21.31 14.21 -4.80
C ASN A 269 -22.31 14.83 -5.81
N GLY A 270 -23.46 15.29 -5.33
CA GLY A 270 -24.48 15.90 -6.21
C GLY A 270 -25.59 14.97 -6.69
N THR A 271 -25.46 13.64 -6.61
CA THR A 271 -26.42 12.72 -7.25
C THR A 271 -27.72 12.54 -6.46
N GLY A 272 -27.74 12.91 -5.19
CA GLY A 272 -28.88 12.67 -4.28
C GLY A 272 -29.03 11.21 -3.86
N LYS A 273 -28.23 10.30 -4.40
CA LYS A 273 -28.28 8.86 -4.14
C LYS A 273 -26.95 8.38 -3.58
N VAL A 274 -26.99 7.40 -2.70
CA VAL A 274 -25.80 6.71 -2.20
C VAL A 274 -25.93 5.22 -2.47
N ARG A 275 -24.84 4.60 -2.89
CA ARG A 275 -24.71 3.16 -3.08
C ARG A 275 -23.99 2.58 -1.87
N PHE A 276 -24.66 1.69 -1.16
CA PHE A 276 -24.00 0.85 -0.17
C PHE A 276 -23.56 -0.42 -0.88
N VAL A 277 -22.28 -0.76 -0.79
CA VAL A 277 -21.71 -1.97 -1.37
C VAL A 277 -20.73 -2.59 -0.39
N THR A 278 -20.77 -3.91 -0.26
CA THR A 278 -19.75 -4.63 0.50
C THR A 278 -18.60 -4.96 -0.43
N LYS A 279 -17.41 -4.41 -0.17
CA LYS A 279 -16.19 -4.76 -0.91
C LYS A 279 -15.51 -5.92 -0.21
N VAL A 280 -14.98 -6.88 -0.97
CA VAL A 280 -14.10 -7.94 -0.47
C VAL A 280 -12.68 -7.54 -0.79
N ARG A 281 -11.86 -7.40 0.27
CA ARG A 281 -10.41 -7.24 0.14
C ARG A 281 -9.78 -8.61 0.21
N VAL A 282 -9.12 -9.01 -0.87
CA VAL A 282 -8.33 -10.24 -0.99
C VAL A 282 -6.86 -9.84 -0.96
N LYS A 283 -6.14 -10.28 0.08
CA LYS A 283 -4.70 -10.06 0.23
C LYS A 283 -3.98 -11.38 0.01
N TYR A 284 -3.10 -11.40 -0.97
CA TYR A 284 -2.15 -12.47 -1.18
C TYR A 284 -0.82 -12.09 -0.54
N SER A 285 -0.26 -12.97 0.29
CA SER A 285 1.01 -12.73 0.99
C SER A 285 1.87 -13.97 1.02
N VAL A 286 3.18 -13.80 1.18
CA VAL A 286 4.11 -14.93 1.25
C VAL A 286 4.71 -14.97 2.64
N LEU A 287 4.34 -15.99 3.40
CA LEU A 287 4.99 -16.28 4.66
C LEU A 287 6.25 -17.11 4.39
N LYS A 288 7.39 -16.68 4.93
CA LYS A 288 8.68 -17.36 4.77
C LYS A 288 9.28 -17.62 6.14
N ASP A 289 9.66 -18.86 6.40
CA ASP A 289 10.46 -19.25 7.56
C ASP A 289 11.66 -20.08 7.07
N GLU A 290 12.79 -19.95 7.76
CA GLU A 290 14.07 -20.54 7.37
C GLU A 290 14.75 -21.18 8.59
N TYR A 291 15.48 -22.26 8.34
CA TYR A 291 16.33 -22.94 9.31
C TYR A 291 17.65 -23.32 8.65
N CYS A 292 18.77 -22.86 9.23
CA CYS A 292 20.10 -23.28 8.84
C CYS A 292 20.66 -24.24 9.90
N HIS A 293 21.20 -25.38 9.46
CA HIS A 293 21.79 -26.38 10.36
C HIS A 293 23.25 -26.04 10.70
N GLU A 294 23.57 -26.01 11.99
CA GLU A 294 24.95 -25.92 12.53
C GLU A 294 25.84 -24.85 11.87
N VAL A 295 25.65 -23.59 12.24
CA VAL A 295 26.61 -22.54 11.87
C VAL A 295 26.76 -21.50 12.99
N HIS A 296 28.01 -21.24 13.40
CA HIS A 296 28.38 -20.14 14.31
C HIS A 296 28.41 -18.77 13.60
N LEU A 297 27.70 -18.62 12.49
CA LEU A 297 27.68 -17.42 11.65
C LEU A 297 26.35 -16.68 11.83
N PRO A 298 26.33 -15.35 11.72
CA PRO A 298 25.10 -14.58 11.77
C PRO A 298 24.14 -14.94 10.63
N ASP A 299 22.85 -15.11 10.94
CA ASP A 299 21.80 -15.40 9.96
C ASP A 299 21.75 -14.37 8.82
N GLU A 300 22.11 -13.11 9.09
CA GLU A 300 22.13 -12.02 8.11
C GLU A 300 23.10 -12.27 6.96
N GLU A 301 24.24 -12.93 7.22
CA GLU A 301 25.22 -13.25 6.17
C GLU A 301 24.78 -14.48 5.36
N LEU A 302 24.15 -15.44 6.02
CA LEU A 302 23.61 -16.63 5.35
C LEU A 302 22.45 -16.26 4.43
N GLN A 303 21.59 -15.31 4.79
CA GLN A 303 20.49 -14.85 3.94
C GLN A 303 20.95 -14.21 2.62
N LYS A 304 22.17 -13.66 2.56
CA LYS A 304 22.70 -13.00 1.37
C LYS A 304 23.24 -13.98 0.32
N VAL A 305 23.58 -15.19 0.72
CA VAL A 305 24.25 -16.17 -0.13
C VAL A 305 23.33 -17.30 -0.54
N THR A 306 23.61 -17.93 -1.67
CA THR A 306 22.85 -19.09 -2.17
C THR A 306 23.68 -20.37 -2.15
N GLY A 307 22.98 -21.49 -1.98
CA GLY A 307 23.56 -22.84 -2.03
C GLY A 307 23.07 -23.62 -3.25
N ASP A 308 23.58 -24.83 -3.41
CA ASP A 308 23.09 -25.78 -4.40
C ASP A 308 21.74 -26.37 -3.95
N LEU A 309 20.80 -26.46 -4.90
CA LEU A 309 19.45 -26.95 -4.61
C LEU A 309 19.47 -28.47 -4.49
N VAL A 310 19.20 -28.97 -3.28
CA VAL A 310 19.09 -30.41 -2.99
C VAL A 310 17.66 -30.88 -3.20
N LEU A 311 16.68 -30.08 -2.77
CA LEU A 311 15.26 -30.37 -2.94
C LEU A 311 14.49 -29.07 -3.23
N VAL A 312 13.57 -29.12 -4.19
CA VAL A 312 12.54 -28.11 -4.38
C VAL A 312 11.22 -28.83 -4.58
N GLU A 313 10.27 -28.62 -3.69
CA GLU A 313 8.94 -29.20 -3.80
C GLU A 313 7.87 -28.11 -3.65
N CYS A 314 6.83 -28.16 -4.50
CA CYS A 314 5.75 -27.20 -4.48
C CYS A 314 4.38 -27.89 -4.59
N GLN A 315 3.66 -27.95 -3.47
CA GLN A 315 2.37 -28.65 -3.32
C GLN A 315 1.34 -27.74 -2.65
N PRO A 316 0.03 -28.06 -2.69
CA PRO A 316 -0.98 -27.35 -1.90
C PRO A 316 -0.61 -27.31 -0.40
N VAL A 317 -0.16 -28.45 0.12
CA VAL A 317 0.48 -28.61 1.43
C VAL A 317 1.66 -29.55 1.22
N VAL A 318 2.86 -29.16 1.65
CA VAL A 318 4.06 -29.98 1.52
C VAL A 318 4.18 -30.95 2.69
N LEU A 319 4.78 -32.11 2.46
CA LEU A 319 5.03 -33.10 3.52
C LEU A 319 6.39 -32.85 4.18
N PRO A 320 6.53 -33.10 5.49
CA PRO A 320 7.84 -33.05 6.15
C PRO A 320 8.86 -33.94 5.45
N ILE A 321 10.11 -33.49 5.41
CA ILE A 321 11.21 -34.25 4.85
C ILE A 321 11.52 -35.39 5.83
N LYS A 322 11.21 -36.63 5.44
CA LYS A 322 11.45 -37.83 6.26
C LYS A 322 12.71 -38.54 5.79
N LYS A 323 13.38 -39.24 6.73
CA LYS A 323 14.59 -40.04 6.47
C LYS A 323 15.76 -39.23 5.90
N PHE A 324 15.83 -37.94 6.23
CA PHE A 324 16.99 -37.13 5.85
C PHE A 324 18.17 -37.46 6.77
N PRO A 325 19.43 -37.43 6.27
CA PRO A 325 20.60 -37.87 7.05
C PRO A 325 20.85 -37.02 8.30
N ILE A 326 20.42 -35.75 8.25
CA ILE A 326 20.49 -34.80 9.35
C ILE A 326 19.11 -34.78 10.04
N PRO A 327 18.97 -35.34 11.26
CA PRO A 327 17.69 -35.42 11.95
C PRO A 327 17.08 -34.03 12.23
N ALA A 328 17.93 -33.04 12.51
CA ALA A 328 17.51 -31.67 12.75
C ALA A 328 16.72 -31.08 11.57
N ILE A 329 17.11 -31.36 10.32
CA ILE A 329 16.36 -30.90 9.14
C ILE A 329 14.97 -31.54 9.09
N SER A 330 14.88 -32.84 9.40
CA SER A 330 13.60 -33.55 9.41
C SER A 330 12.66 -32.95 10.47
N GLU A 331 13.15 -32.77 11.69
CA GLU A 331 12.40 -32.17 12.81
C GLU A 331 11.97 -30.74 12.51
N GLN A 332 12.88 -29.91 11.99
CA GLN A 332 12.59 -28.51 11.69
C GLN A 332 11.63 -28.36 10.52
N SER A 333 11.71 -29.23 9.51
CA SER A 333 10.72 -29.27 8.42
C SER A 333 9.32 -29.53 8.97
N GLU A 334 9.18 -30.53 9.86
CA GLU A 334 7.89 -30.84 10.48
C GLU A 334 7.37 -29.69 11.36
N ARG A 335 8.25 -29.11 12.19
CA ARG A 335 7.90 -28.00 13.08
C ARG A 335 7.43 -26.78 12.30
N LEU A 336 8.18 -26.37 11.27
CA LEU A 336 7.86 -25.17 10.50
C LEU A 336 6.61 -25.36 9.62
N ILE A 337 6.44 -26.54 9.01
CA ILE A 337 5.21 -26.87 8.28
C ILE A 337 4.00 -26.81 9.22
N LYS A 338 4.08 -27.40 10.42
CA LYS A 338 3.01 -27.30 11.43
C LYS A 338 2.75 -25.86 11.85
N ALA A 339 3.79 -25.06 12.10
CA ALA A 339 3.65 -23.65 12.46
C ALA A 339 2.96 -22.83 11.35
N HIS A 340 3.28 -23.10 10.09
CA HIS A 340 2.60 -22.48 8.95
C HIS A 340 1.13 -22.89 8.88
N LEU A 341 0.82 -24.18 9.06
CA LEU A 341 -0.56 -24.68 9.05
C LEU A 341 -1.41 -24.06 10.18
N GLN A 342 -0.82 -23.81 11.35
CA GLN A 342 -1.47 -23.14 12.48
C GLN A 342 -1.82 -21.67 12.21
N LYS A 343 -1.18 -21.03 11.23
CA LYS A 343 -1.50 -19.64 10.83
C LYS A 343 -2.76 -19.55 9.96
N GLN A 344 -3.37 -20.68 9.58
CA GLN A 344 -4.66 -20.67 8.90
C GLN A 344 -5.78 -20.26 9.84
N THR A 345 -6.68 -19.41 9.35
CA THR A 345 -7.83 -18.92 10.10
C THR A 345 -9.06 -19.00 9.20
N PRO A 346 -10.30 -18.81 9.71
CA PRO A 346 -11.49 -18.80 8.87
C PRO A 346 -11.45 -17.77 7.72
N SER A 347 -10.63 -16.72 7.88
CA SER A 347 -10.40 -15.65 6.91
C SER A 347 -9.08 -15.78 6.14
N THR A 348 -8.21 -16.74 6.46
CA THR A 348 -6.90 -16.93 5.81
C THR A 348 -6.65 -18.39 5.46
N LYS A 349 -6.39 -18.67 4.19
CA LYS A 349 -6.12 -20.02 3.65
C LYS A 349 -4.74 -20.09 3.03
N ILE A 350 -4.08 -21.23 3.19
CA ILE A 350 -2.88 -21.55 2.40
C ILE A 350 -3.33 -22.05 1.03
N LEU A 351 -2.86 -21.40 -0.03
CA LEU A 351 -3.13 -21.82 -1.40
C LEU A 351 -2.09 -22.82 -1.89
N LYS A 352 -0.83 -22.57 -1.54
CA LYS A 352 0.30 -23.39 -1.96
C LYS A 352 1.46 -23.22 -1.00
N GLN A 353 2.22 -24.27 -0.82
CA GLN A 353 3.48 -24.26 -0.09
C GLN A 353 4.63 -24.65 -1.02
N ARG A 354 5.80 -24.08 -0.76
CA ARG A 354 7.05 -24.43 -1.42
C ARG A 354 8.09 -24.68 -0.33
N GLN A 355 8.63 -25.88 -0.29
CA GLN A 355 9.80 -26.17 0.55
C GLN A 355 11.04 -26.31 -0.32
N THR A 356 12.14 -25.78 0.17
CA THR A 356 13.43 -25.79 -0.50
C THR A 356 14.48 -26.23 0.50
N LEU A 357 15.32 -27.18 0.10
CA LEU A 357 16.51 -27.59 0.83
C LEU A 357 17.73 -27.23 -0.02
N GLU A 358 18.62 -26.42 0.55
CA GLU A 358 19.81 -25.92 -0.10
C GLU A 358 21.06 -26.34 0.67
N ALA A 359 22.07 -26.81 -0.05
CA ALA A 359 23.41 -27.06 0.46
C ALA A 359 24.25 -25.80 0.25
N VAL A 360 24.51 -25.04 1.30
CA VAL A 360 25.32 -23.82 1.24
C VAL A 360 26.78 -24.19 1.52
N PRO A 361 27.69 -24.07 0.55
CA PRO A 361 29.10 -24.34 0.77
C PRO A 361 29.71 -23.23 1.64
N ILE A 362 30.57 -23.63 2.58
CA ILE A 362 31.27 -22.75 3.50
C ILE A 362 32.76 -23.14 3.50
N ALA A 363 33.65 -22.16 3.52
CA ALA A 363 35.06 -22.36 3.85
C ALA A 363 35.43 -21.54 5.06
N GLU A 364 35.89 -22.19 6.13
CA GLU A 364 36.60 -21.52 7.22
C GLU A 364 38.08 -21.40 6.85
N VAL A 365 38.58 -20.17 6.79
CA VAL A 365 39.94 -19.87 6.36
C VAL A 365 40.72 -19.31 7.54
N LEU A 366 41.73 -20.05 7.97
CA LEU A 366 42.72 -19.59 8.93
C LEU A 366 43.83 -18.86 8.18
N TYR A 367 44.13 -17.65 8.60
CA TYR A 367 45.15 -16.83 7.98
C TYR A 367 46.04 -16.13 9.01
N GLU A 368 47.25 -15.82 8.59
CA GLU A 368 48.26 -15.15 9.39
C GLU A 368 48.66 -13.83 8.73
N VAL A 369 48.69 -12.76 9.53
CA VAL A 369 49.22 -11.45 9.14
C VAL A 369 50.20 -11.00 10.22
N GLY A 370 51.49 -10.97 9.89
CA GLY A 370 52.54 -10.78 10.90
C GLY A 370 52.57 -11.94 11.88
N ASN A 371 52.45 -11.68 13.19
CA ASN A 371 52.41 -12.70 14.25
C ASN A 371 50.99 -12.98 14.78
N ARG A 372 49.94 -12.58 14.06
CA ARG A 372 48.55 -12.78 14.49
C ARG A 372 47.86 -13.77 13.56
N THR A 373 47.32 -14.84 14.15
CA THR A 373 46.44 -15.79 13.48
C THR A 373 44.99 -15.35 13.69
N ASN A 374 44.24 -15.26 12.58
CA ASN A 374 42.83 -14.90 12.57
C ASN A 374 42.08 -15.84 11.65
N LYS A 375 40.75 -15.75 11.68
CA LYS A 375 39.88 -16.53 10.80
C LYS A 375 38.82 -15.68 10.12
N PHE A 376 38.46 -16.08 8.93
CA PHE A 376 37.31 -15.56 8.19
C PHE A 376 36.60 -16.71 7.47
N TRP A 377 35.42 -16.42 6.95
CA TRP A 377 34.62 -17.41 6.24
C TRP A 377 34.35 -16.96 4.81
N VAL A 378 34.23 -17.91 3.88
CA VAL A 378 33.73 -17.66 2.53
C VAL A 378 32.48 -18.50 2.35
N LEU A 379 31.39 -17.85 1.90
CA LEU A 379 30.03 -18.39 1.97
C LEU A 379 29.37 -18.45 0.59
N GLY A 380 28.65 -19.54 0.36
CA GLY A 380 27.76 -19.75 -0.78
C GLY A 380 28.44 -19.84 -2.14
N ARG A 381 27.61 -19.93 -3.18
CA ARG A 381 28.05 -20.01 -4.58
C ARG A 381 28.64 -18.70 -5.07
N GLU A 382 28.19 -17.59 -4.53
CA GLU A 382 28.70 -16.26 -4.82
C GLU A 382 30.08 -16.01 -4.20
N ARG A 383 30.58 -16.94 -3.37
CA ARG A 383 31.87 -16.86 -2.68
C ARG A 383 32.01 -15.54 -1.92
N VAL A 384 31.03 -15.18 -1.08
CA VAL A 384 31.07 -13.95 -0.30
C VAL A 384 31.97 -14.14 0.91
N ALA A 385 32.98 -13.29 1.09
CA ALA A 385 33.83 -13.32 2.27
C ALA A 385 33.17 -12.58 3.45
N TYR A 386 33.14 -13.22 4.61
CA TYR A 386 32.73 -12.63 5.88
C TYR A 386 33.92 -12.58 6.83
N VAL A 387 34.34 -11.37 7.18
CA VAL A 387 35.51 -11.10 8.04
C VAL A 387 35.06 -10.35 9.29
N PRO A 388 34.76 -11.02 10.42
CA PRO A 388 34.26 -10.35 11.61
C PRO A 388 35.28 -9.41 12.26
N GLN A 389 36.58 -9.71 12.15
CA GLN A 389 37.65 -8.85 12.68
C GLN A 389 38.74 -8.66 11.63
N TYR A 390 38.77 -7.48 11.01
CA TYR A 390 39.79 -7.13 10.03
C TYR A 390 41.07 -6.61 10.73
N PRO A 391 42.29 -7.10 10.37
CA PRO A 391 43.51 -6.85 11.15
C PRO A 391 43.99 -5.40 11.21
N LYS A 392 43.72 -4.59 10.18
CA LYS A 392 44.12 -3.17 10.12
C LYS A 392 42.97 -2.30 9.62
N LYS A 393 42.45 -1.44 10.51
CA LYS A 393 41.55 -0.35 10.13
C LYS A 393 42.41 0.80 9.57
N CYS A 394 42.06 1.35 8.41
CA CYS A 394 42.67 2.56 7.88
C CYS A 394 42.50 3.68 8.91
N SER A 395 43.62 4.23 9.38
CA SER A 395 43.65 5.51 10.07
C SER A 395 43.25 6.57 9.05
N ILE A 396 42.12 7.24 9.27
CA ILE A 396 41.89 8.54 8.67
C ILE A 396 42.85 9.48 9.39
N LEU A 397 43.91 9.92 8.72
CA LEU A 397 44.69 11.09 9.14
C LEU A 397 43.92 12.34 8.74
#